data_AF-A0ABD0NT48-F1
#
_entry.id   AF-A0ABD0NT48-F1
#
_cell.length_a   1.000
_cell.length_b   1.000
_cell.length_c   1.000
_cell.angle_alpha   90.00
_cell.angle_beta   90.00
_cell.angle_gamma   90.00
#
_symmetry.space_group_name_H-M   'P 1'
#
loop_
_entity.id
_entity.type
_entity.pdbx_description
1 polymer ?
#
loop_
_entity_poly.entity_id
_entity_poly.type
_entity_poly.pdbx_seq_one_letter_code
_entity_poly.pdbx_strand_id
1 'polypeptide(L)' 'VTIDFDQSVSIAFSCQSCDCKVVHEYIGGYIFLSTRSKDQNETLDEELFHKLTGGQD' A
#
# COMPACT_ATOMS: atom_id res chain seq x y z
N VAL A 1 4.17 11.55 -3.78
CA VAL A 1 4.03 10.09 -3.96
C VAL A 1 4.41 9.75 -5.39
N THR A 2 5.26 8.75 -5.59
CA THR A 2 5.60 8.20 -6.92
C THR A 2 5.26 6.72 -6.92
N ILE A 3 4.58 6.27 -7.97
CA ILE A 3 4.13 4.88 -8.14
C ILE A 3 4.63 4.40 -9.49
N ASP A 4 5.45 3.35 -9.47
CA ASP A 4 5.93 2.69 -10.67
C ASP A 4 5.07 1.46 -10.95
N PHE A 5 4.59 1.38 -12.18
CA PHE A 5 3.86 0.25 -12.73
C PHE A 5 4.77 -0.50 -13.71
N ASP A 6 4.31 -1.67 -14.15
CA ASP A 6 4.98 -2.41 -15.20
C ASP A 6 5.09 -1.59 -16.51
N GLN A 7 5.94 -2.03 -17.44
CA GLN A 7 6.14 -1.41 -18.75
C GLN A 7 6.69 0.04 -18.67
N SER A 8 7.44 0.35 -17.61
CA SER A 8 8.08 1.66 -17.40
C SER A 8 7.10 2.82 -17.28
N VAL A 9 5.88 2.56 -16.81
CA VAL A 9 4.89 3.60 -16.52
C VAL A 9 5.08 4.11 -15.10
N SER A 10 5.27 5.41 -14.91
CA SER A 10 5.41 6.04 -13.59
C SER A 10 4.40 7.16 -13.42
N ILE A 11 3.73 7.20 -12.26
CA ILE A 11 2.80 8.26 -11.87
C ILE A 11 3.33 8.95 -10.64
N ALA A 12 3.56 10.27 -10.73
CA ALA A 12 3.98 11.09 -9.61
C ALA A 12 2.96 12.20 -9.34
N PHE A 13 2.60 12.38 -8.07
CA PHE A 13 1.67 13.43 -7.64
C PHE A 13 1.97 13.91 -6.21
N SER A 14 1.42 15.08 -5.89
CA SER A 14 1.41 15.66 -4.54
C SER A 14 -0.02 15.70 -4.01
N CYS A 15 -0.18 15.44 -2.71
CA CYS A 15 -1.49 15.47 -2.06
C CYS A 15 -1.86 16.91 -1.68
N GLN A 16 -3.09 17.33 -1.97
CA GLN A 16 -3.57 18.68 -1.64
C GLN A 16 -4.35 18.74 -0.32
N SER A 17 -5.09 17.67 -0.01
CA SER A 17 -6.05 17.65 1.12
C SER A 17 -5.62 16.76 2.29
N CYS A 18 -4.52 16.02 2.16
CA CYS A 18 -3.99 15.14 3.18
C CYS A 18 -2.47 14.95 3.04
N ASP A 19 -1.84 14.37 4.05
CA ASP A 19 -0.44 13.96 3.99
C ASP A 19 -0.27 12.81 2.96
N CYS A 20 0.86 12.80 2.25
CA CYS A 20 1.25 11.71 1.36
C CYS A 20 1.30 10.36 2.10
N LYS A 21 1.56 10.35 3.41
CA LYS A 21 1.50 9.16 4.28
C LYS A 21 0.13 8.49 4.24
N VAL A 22 -0.96 9.26 4.24
CA VAL A 22 -2.33 8.71 4.19
C VAL A 22 -2.55 7.97 2.89
N VAL A 23 -2.16 8.56 1.76
CA VAL A 23 -2.32 7.92 0.45
C VAL A 23 -1.43 6.68 0.31
N HIS A 24 -0.21 6.74 0.84
CA HIS A 24 0.69 5.58 0.89
C HIS A 24 0.08 4.42 1.67
N GLU A 25 -0.41 4.68 2.89
CA GLU A 25 -1.05 3.68 3.75
C GLU A 25 -2.30 3.09 3.09
N TYR A 26 -3.11 3.92 2.42
CA TYR A 26 -4.28 3.44 1.68
C TYR A 26 -3.91 2.47 0.54
N ILE A 27 -2.88 2.80 -0.26
CA ILE A 27 -2.43 1.93 -1.34
C ILE A 27 -1.89 0.61 -0.77
N GLY A 28 -0.99 0.69 0.21
CA GLY A 28 -0.40 -0.49 0.87
C GLY A 28 -1.44 -1.38 1.54
N GLY A 29 -2.43 -0.77 2.21
CA GLY A 29 -3.54 -1.47 2.83
C GLY A 29 -4.41 -2.21 1.83
N TYR A 30 -4.73 -1.61 0.68
CA TYR A 30 -5.48 -2.31 -0.37
C TYR A 30 -4.69 -3.47 -0.99
N ILE A 31 -3.37 -3.32 -1.17
CA ILE A 31 -2.50 -4.42 -1.58
C ILE A 31 -2.56 -5.55 -0.55
N PHE A 32 -2.38 -5.25 0.74
CA PHE A 32 -2.48 -6.24 1.82
C PHE A 32 -3.84 -6.94 1.85
N LEU A 33 -4.94 -6.19 1.73
CA LEU A 33 -6.28 -6.78 1.69
C LEU A 33 -6.47 -7.72 0.50
N SER A 34 -5.79 -7.46 -0.63
CA SER A 34 -5.83 -8.34 -1.81
C SER A 34 -5.04 -9.64 -1.63
N THR A 35 -4.09 -9.71 -0.68
CA THR A 35 -3.34 -10.95 -0.40
C THR A 35 -4.10 -11.92 0.51
N ARG A 36 -5.19 -11.45 1.15
CA ARG A 36 -6.02 -12.29 2.02
C ARG A 36 -6.88 -13.24 1.19
N SER A 37 -6.74 -14.55 1.42
CA SER A 37 -7.54 -15.57 0.72
C SER A 37 -8.97 -15.64 1.27
N LYS A 38 -9.96 -15.87 0.39
CA LYS A 38 -11.40 -15.95 0.78
C LYS A 38 -11.73 -17.11 1.73
N ASP A 39 -10.94 -18.17 1.70
CA ASP A 39 -11.24 -19.44 2.39
C ASP A 39 -10.35 -19.71 3.61
N GLN A 40 -9.41 -18.81 3.93
CA GLN A 40 -8.53 -19.01 5.07
C GLN A 40 -8.89 -18.10 6.23
N ASN A 41 -9.14 -18.71 7.38
CA ASN A 41 -9.19 -18.06 8.68
C ASN A 41 -7.75 -17.68 9.12
N GLU A 42 -7.02 -17.02 8.21
CA GLU A 42 -5.62 -16.66 8.35
C GLU A 42 -5.49 -15.64 9.48
N THR A 43 -4.66 -15.97 10.46
CA THR A 43 -4.10 -15.00 11.40
C THR A 43 -3.50 -13.84 10.60
N LEU A 44 -3.80 -12.62 11.02
CA LEU A 44 -3.34 -11.41 10.35
C LEU A 44 -1.80 -11.40 10.28
N ASP A 45 -1.24 -11.26 9.08
CA ASP A 45 0.21 -11.08 8.90
C ASP A 45 0.57 -9.60 9.15
N GLU A 46 0.77 -9.26 10.43
CA GLU A 46 1.10 -7.89 10.86
C GLU A 46 2.44 -7.40 10.30
N GLU A 47 3.42 -8.30 10.13
CA GLU A 47 4.73 -7.96 9.57
C GLU A 47 4.58 -7.50 8.11
N LEU A 48 3.83 -8.26 7.30
CA LEU A 48 3.53 -7.87 5.93
C LEU A 48 2.71 -6.57 5.87
N PHE A 49 1.72 -6.40 6.74
CA PHE A 49 0.93 -5.17 6.82
C PHE A 49 1.83 -3.95 7.08
N HIS A 50 2.70 -4.01 8.07
CA HIS A 50 3.61 -2.92 8.40
C HIS A 50 4.63 -2.66 7.29
N LYS A 51 5.10 -3.71 6.60
CA LYS A 51 5.99 -3.55 5.44
C LYS A 51 5.33 -2.82 4.26
N LEU A 52 4.04 -3.03 4.06
CA LEU A 52 3.28 -2.41 2.95
C LEU A 52 2.77 -1.01 3.28
N THR A 53 2.54 -0.69 4.56
CA THR A 53 1.92 0.58 4.99
C THR A 53 2.88 1.54 5.69
N GLY A 54 4.03 1.06 6.17
CA GLY A 54 4.95 1.85 7.00
C GLY A 54 5.69 2.99 6.28
N GLY A 55 5.69 3.01 4.95
CA GLY A 55 6.53 3.94 4.18
C GLY A 55 8.03 3.64 4.29
N GLN A 56 8.83 4.26 3.44
CA GLN A 56 10.24 4.52 3.75
C GLN A 56 10.30 5.89 4.42
N ASP A 57 11.03 6.00 5.54
CA ASP A 57 11.39 7.30 6.12
C ASP A 57 12.10 8.21 5.10
#